data_AF-A0A7J6TWE0-F1
#
_entry.id   AF-A0A7J6TWE0-F1
#
_cell.length_a   1.000
_cell.length_b   1.000
_cell.length_c   1.000
_cell.angle_alpha   90.00
_cell.angle_beta   90.00
_cell.angle_gamma   90.00
#
_symmetry.space_group_name_H-M   'P 1'
#
loop_
_entity.id
_entity.type
_entity.pdbx_description
1 polymer ?
#
loop_
_entity_poly.entity_id
_entity_poly.type
_entity_poly.pdbx_seq_one_letter_code
_entity_poly.pdbx_strand_id
1 'polypeptide(L)'
;ILDPEGNIFFEKRDAAEAMFYEKTKLAGEYRLLVTNKHWSDSQEVTLGVMVGGSKTLKTEHITDVQEQIDVLDTILRDTQAESTYLWIRQKNHLGVVQSMHSRVLWFFLFDFVALTVAAWFQV
;
A
#
# COMPACT_ATOMS: atom_id res chain seq x y z
N ILE A 1 5.79 -38.24 -9.14
CA ILE A 1 5.66 -36.80 -9.45
C ILE A 1 6.38 -36.55 -10.75
N LEU A 2 5.71 -35.93 -11.72
CA LEU A 2 6.29 -35.53 -12.98
C LEU A 2 6.51 -34.01 -12.98
N ASP A 3 7.64 -33.60 -13.55
CA ASP A 3 7.93 -32.20 -13.89
C ASP A 3 6.99 -31.70 -15.01
N PRO A 4 6.90 -30.37 -15.23
CA PRO A 4 6.11 -29.78 -16.32
C PRO A 4 6.49 -30.29 -17.71
N GLU A 5 7.74 -30.72 -17.90
CA GLU A 5 8.25 -31.31 -19.15
C GLU A 5 7.94 -32.82 -19.28
N GLY A 6 7.27 -33.42 -18.29
CA GLY A 6 6.95 -34.85 -18.28
C GLY A 6 8.07 -35.75 -17.75
N ASN A 7 9.17 -35.18 -17.27
CA ASN A 7 10.26 -35.93 -16.66
C ASN A 7 9.87 -36.46 -15.27
N ILE A 8 10.38 -37.64 -14.89
CA ILE A 8 10.13 -38.22 -13.57
C ILE A 8 10.94 -37.44 -12.53
N PHE A 9 10.26 -36.58 -11.78
CA PHE A 9 10.86 -35.78 -10.71
C PHE A 9 11.02 -36.60 -9.42
N PHE A 10 10.04 -37.45 -9.11
CA PHE A 10 10.10 -38.35 -7.97
C PHE A 10 9.27 -39.61 -8.22
N GLU A 11 9.82 -40.78 -7.94
CA GLU A 11 9.13 -42.07 -8.03
C GLU A 11 9.44 -42.92 -6.81
N LYS A 12 8.38 -43.46 -6.18
CA LYS A 12 8.51 -44.48 -5.13
C LYS A 12 7.59 -45.64 -5.50
N ARG A 13 8.14 -46.86 -5.54
CA ARG A 13 7.41 -48.10 -5.81
C ARG A 13 7.25 -48.89 -4.52
N ASP A 14 6.14 -49.61 -4.39
CA ASP A 14 5.86 -50.60 -3.34
C ASP A 14 6.04 -50.07 -1.91
N ALA A 15 5.51 -48.88 -1.63
CA ALA A 15 5.57 -48.25 -0.31
C ALA A 15 4.19 -47.82 0.18
N ALA A 16 3.89 -48.10 1.46
CA ALA A 16 2.64 -47.69 2.10
C ALA A 16 2.59 -46.16 2.33
N GLU A 17 3.74 -45.52 2.50
CA GLU A 17 3.85 -44.08 2.77
C GLU A 17 5.00 -43.46 1.97
N ALA A 18 4.82 -42.21 1.54
CA ALA A 18 5.85 -41.41 0.88
C ALA A 18 5.74 -39.95 1.31
N MET A 19 6.86 -39.39 1.77
CA MET A 19 7.00 -37.96 2.00
C MET A 19 8.09 -37.43 1.07
N PHE A 20 7.83 -36.28 0.45
CA PHE A 20 8.74 -35.64 -0.48
C PHE A 20 8.76 -34.14 -0.21
N TYR A 21 9.96 -33.57 -0.11
CA TYR A 21 10.17 -32.14 0.05
C TYR A 21 11.38 -31.74 -0.80
N GLU A 22 11.11 -31.05 -1.91
CA GLU A 22 12.15 -30.51 -2.77
C GLU A 22 11.70 -29.20 -3.40
N LYS A 23 12.66 -28.32 -3.67
CA LYS A 23 12.41 -27.05 -4.33
C LYS A 23 12.21 -27.29 -5.83
N THR A 24 11.08 -26.86 -6.37
CA THR A 24 10.77 -26.94 -7.80
C THR A 24 11.80 -26.15 -8.62
N LYS A 25 12.41 -26.78 -9.61
CA LYS A 25 13.43 -26.18 -10.48
C LYS A 25 12.81 -25.46 -11.69
N LEU A 26 11.66 -25.94 -12.15
CA LEU A 26 10.95 -25.42 -13.31
C LEU A 26 9.63 -24.78 -12.86
N ALA A 27 9.25 -23.69 -13.53
CA ALA A 27 7.92 -23.12 -13.38
C ALA A 27 6.95 -23.89 -14.27
N GLY A 28 5.83 -24.37 -13.72
CA GLY A 28 4.81 -25.07 -14.47
C GLY A 28 3.99 -26.03 -13.62
N GLU A 29 3.19 -26.86 -14.30
CA GLU A 29 2.31 -27.82 -13.65
C GLU A 29 3.04 -29.13 -13.31
N TYR A 30 3.11 -29.43 -12.03
CA TYR A 30 3.62 -30.70 -11.53
C TYR A 30 2.47 -31.70 -11.36
N ARG A 31 2.64 -32.92 -11.88
CA ARG A 31 1.60 -33.96 -11.81
C ARG A 31 1.98 -35.04 -10.81
N LEU A 32 1.11 -35.29 -9.84
CA LEU A 32 1.21 -36.43 -8.94
C LEU A 32 0.38 -37.59 -9.50
N LEU A 33 1.02 -38.74 -9.73
CA LEU A 33 0.34 -39.95 -10.17
C LEU A 33 0.47 -41.01 -9.07
N VAL A 34 -0.67 -41.58 -8.68
CA VAL A 34 -0.77 -42.70 -7.74
C VAL A 34 -1.42 -43.85 -8.49
N THR A 35 -0.72 -44.98 -8.58
CA THR A 35 -1.17 -46.13 -9.36
C THR A 35 -1.26 -47.34 -8.46
N ASN A 36 -2.46 -47.92 -8.32
CA ASN A 36 -2.63 -49.22 -7.70
C ASN A 36 -2.40 -50.33 -8.75
N LYS A 37 -1.36 -51.14 -8.55
CA LYS A 37 -1.03 -52.29 -9.42
C LYS A 37 -1.77 -53.57 -9.04
N HIS A 38 -2.31 -53.65 -7.83
CA HIS A 38 -3.07 -54.80 -7.34
C HIS A 38 -4.56 -54.43 -7.32
N TRP A 39 -5.26 -54.73 -8.41
CA TRP A 39 -6.69 -54.43 -8.59
C TRP A 39 -7.64 -55.23 -7.67
N SER A 40 -7.13 -55.95 -6.67
CA SER A 40 -7.94 -56.82 -5.82
C SER A 40 -8.75 -56.06 -4.76
N ASP A 41 -8.27 -54.90 -4.29
CA ASP A 41 -8.94 -54.14 -3.21
C ASP A 41 -8.89 -52.62 -3.48
N SER A 42 -9.93 -51.91 -3.04
CA SER A 42 -9.96 -50.44 -3.02
C SER A 42 -8.97 -49.93 -1.98
N GLN A 43 -8.01 -49.11 -2.40
CA GLN A 43 -7.03 -48.48 -1.51
C GLN A 43 -7.40 -47.02 -1.31
N GLU A 44 -7.52 -46.60 -0.06
CA GLU A 44 -7.66 -45.20 0.30
C GLU A 44 -6.27 -44.55 0.43
N VAL A 45 -6.11 -43.36 -0.13
CA VAL A 45 -4.84 -42.62 -0.10
C VAL A 45 -5.09 -41.22 0.43
N THR A 46 -4.43 -40.87 1.53
CA THR A 46 -4.45 -39.53 2.10
C THR A 46 -3.29 -38.72 1.55
N LEU A 47 -3.59 -37.56 0.95
CA LEU A 47 -2.60 -36.67 0.35
C LEU A 47 -2.54 -35.34 1.10
N GLY A 48 -1.34 -34.98 1.57
CA GLY A 48 -1.04 -33.62 2.04
C GLY A 48 -0.05 -32.94 1.09
N VAL A 49 -0.48 -31.88 0.40
CA VAL A 49 0.39 -31.07 -0.47
C VAL A 49 0.62 -29.71 0.18
N MET A 50 1.88 -29.35 0.39
CA MET A 50 2.29 -28.03 0.88
C MET A 50 3.16 -27.36 -0.17
N VAL A 51 2.73 -26.18 -0.64
CA VAL A 51 3.48 -25.36 -1.60
C VAL A 51 4.20 -24.24 -0.84
N GLY A 52 5.52 -24.34 -0.73
CA GLY A 52 6.35 -23.35 -0.04
C GLY A 52 6.81 -22.21 -0.95
N GLY A 53 6.49 -20.97 -0.59
CA GLY A 53 7.19 -19.77 -1.05
C GLY A 53 7.07 -19.44 -2.55
N SER A 54 5.89 -18.98 -3.00
CA SER A 54 5.80 -18.21 -4.25
C SER A 54 6.46 -16.84 -4.02
N LYS A 55 7.70 -16.68 -4.51
CA LYS A 55 8.29 -15.36 -4.81
C LYS A 55 7.99 -14.94 -6.25
N THR A 56 6.82 -15.32 -6.74
CA THR A 56 6.30 -14.83 -8.01
C THR A 56 5.15 -13.91 -7.67
N LEU A 57 5.28 -12.63 -8.02
CA LEU A 57 4.18 -11.66 -7.97
C LEU A 57 2.98 -12.33 -8.63
N LYS A 58 1.96 -12.66 -7.83
CA LYS A 58 0.77 -13.36 -8.29
C LYS A 58 0.13 -12.52 -9.40
N THR A 59 -0.37 -13.14 -10.47
CA THR A 59 -0.97 -12.46 -11.64
C THR A 59 -2.14 -11.54 -11.27
N GLU A 60 -2.76 -11.77 -10.11
CA GLU A 60 -3.72 -10.87 -9.42
C GLU A 60 -3.14 -9.49 -9.03
N HIS A 61 -1.81 -9.29 -9.06
CA HIS A 61 -1.14 -7.99 -8.92
C HIS A 61 -0.75 -7.35 -10.26
N ILE A 62 -0.98 -8.04 -11.40
CA ILE A 62 -0.67 -7.54 -12.75
C ILE A 62 -1.90 -6.85 -13.39
N THR A 63 -3.10 -7.20 -12.93
CA THR A 63 -4.30 -6.35 -13.01
C THR A 63 -4.28 -5.41 -11.80
N ASP A 64 -4.16 -4.09 -11.88
CA ASP A 64 -4.28 -3.20 -13.02
C ASP A 64 -3.49 -1.94 -12.66
N VAL A 65 -2.32 -1.73 -13.28
CA VAL A 65 -1.54 -0.50 -13.08
C VAL A 65 -2.37 0.72 -13.48
N GLN A 66 -3.31 0.56 -14.43
CA GLN A 66 -4.21 1.62 -14.85
C GLN A 66 -5.23 1.94 -13.75
N GLU A 67 -5.84 0.95 -13.11
CA GLU A 67 -6.73 1.15 -11.95
C GLU A 67 -5.99 1.83 -10.79
N GLN A 68 -4.73 1.45 -10.52
CA GLN A 68 -3.92 2.11 -9.49
C GLN A 68 -3.61 3.57 -9.86
N ILE A 69 -3.38 3.87 -11.14
CA ILE A 69 -3.19 5.23 -11.64
C ILE A 69 -4.50 6.04 -11.53
N ASP A 70 -5.65 5.46 -11.84
CA ASP A 70 -6.95 6.13 -11.76
C ASP A 70 -7.34 6.43 -10.30
N VAL A 71 -7.05 5.50 -9.38
CA VAL A 71 -7.19 5.74 -7.94
C VAL A 71 -6.26 6.86 -7.48
N LEU A 72 -5.02 6.87 -7.97
CA LEU A 72 -4.06 7.93 -7.64
C LEU A 72 -4.49 9.30 -8.18
N ASP A 73 -5.02 9.38 -9.41
CA ASP A 73 -5.53 10.62 -10.00
C ASP A 73 -6.72 11.17 -9.20
N THR A 74 -7.60 10.28 -8.74
CA THR A 74 -8.72 10.64 -7.87
C THR A 74 -8.23 11.23 -6.54
N ILE A 75 -7.27 10.55 -5.88
CA ILE A 75 -6.68 11.04 -4.63
C ILE A 75 -5.95 12.38 -4.83
N LEU A 76 -5.27 12.56 -5.96
CA LEU A 76 -4.57 13.82 -6.28
C LEU A 76 -5.56 14.97 -6.48
N ARG A 77 -6.68 14.73 -7.19
CA ARG A 77 -7.73 15.74 -7.36
C ARG A 77 -8.37 16.15 -6.04
N ASP A 78 -8.67 15.19 -5.18
CA ASP A 78 -9.22 15.46 -3.86
C ASP A 78 -8.22 16.24 -2.99
N THR A 79 -6.96 15.82 -3.00
CA THR A 79 -5.88 16.52 -2.27
C THR A 79 -5.69 17.95 -2.78
N GLN A 80 -5.76 18.17 -4.10
CA GLN A 80 -5.67 19.51 -4.67
C GLN A 80 -6.85 20.39 -4.26
N ALA A 81 -8.07 19.84 -4.25
CA ALA A 81 -9.26 20.55 -3.80
C ALA A 81 -9.16 20.93 -2.32
N GLU A 82 -8.73 20.00 -1.45
CA GLU A 82 -8.55 20.26 -0.03
C GLU A 82 -7.43 21.28 0.24
N SER A 83 -6.30 21.16 -0.46
CA SER A 83 -5.18 22.11 -0.37
C SER A 83 -5.62 23.52 -0.78
N THR A 84 -6.39 23.63 -1.86
CA THR A 84 -6.94 24.92 -2.32
C THR A 84 -7.89 25.52 -1.29
N TYR A 85 -8.78 24.71 -0.70
CA TYR A 85 -9.67 25.16 0.36
C TYR A 85 -8.91 25.66 1.59
N LEU A 86 -7.91 24.90 2.05
CA LEU A 86 -7.06 25.28 3.18
C LEU A 86 -6.30 26.57 2.90
N TRP A 87 -5.77 26.74 1.69
CA TRP A 87 -5.07 27.96 1.29
C TRP A 87 -5.99 29.17 1.31
N ILE A 88 -7.21 29.07 0.76
CA ILE A 88 -8.19 30.16 0.77
C ILE A 88 -8.54 30.53 2.21
N ARG A 89 -8.77 29.54 3.07
CA ARG A 89 -9.07 29.76 4.49
C ARG A 89 -7.91 30.45 5.20
N GLN A 90 -6.67 30.01 4.97
CA GLN A 90 -5.49 30.62 5.58
C GLN A 90 -5.26 32.04 5.09
N LYS A 91 -5.46 32.31 3.79
CA LYS A 91 -5.40 33.66 3.22
C LYS A 91 -6.42 34.59 3.87
N ASN A 92 -7.65 34.12 4.06
CA ASN A 92 -8.68 34.90 4.75
C ASN A 92 -8.30 35.18 6.21
N HIS A 93 -7.81 34.17 6.92
CA HIS A 93 -7.34 34.34 8.30
C HIS A 93 -6.18 35.35 8.40
N LEU A 94 -5.19 35.26 7.50
CA LEU A 94 -4.08 36.22 7.43
C LEU A 94 -4.57 37.63 7.12
N GLY A 95 -5.55 37.78 6.22
CA GLY A 95 -6.17 39.08 5.92
C GLY A 95 -6.84 39.70 7.15
N VAL A 96 -7.57 38.90 7.94
CA VAL A 96 -8.18 39.36 9.19
C VAL A 96 -7.11 39.76 10.21
N VAL A 97 -6.09 38.92 10.42
CA VAL A 97 -4.97 39.22 11.34
C VAL A 97 -4.23 40.49 10.91
N GLN A 98 -3.96 40.66 9.63
CA GLN A 98 -3.30 41.86 9.10
C GLN A 98 -4.15 43.12 9.35
N SER A 99 -5.47 43.05 9.15
CA SER A 99 -6.37 44.17 9.41
C SER A 99 -6.43 44.53 10.90
N MET A 100 -6.41 43.54 11.80
CA MET A 100 -6.34 43.77 13.25
C MET A 100 -5.01 44.40 13.64
N HIS A 101 -3.90 43.88 13.09
CA HIS A 101 -2.57 44.39 13.39
C HIS A 101 -2.41 45.84 12.91
N SER A 102 -2.96 46.19 11.74
CA SER A 102 -2.95 47.57 11.23
C SER A 102 -3.73 48.53 12.12
N ARG A 103 -4.90 48.13 12.63
CA ARG A 103 -5.68 48.95 13.58
C ARG A 103 -4.94 49.16 14.89
N VAL A 104 -4.37 48.09 15.44
CA VAL A 104 -3.58 48.14 16.68
C VAL A 104 -2.36 49.05 16.51
N LEU A 105 -1.66 48.97 15.38
CA LEU A 105 -0.53 49.85 15.06
C LEU A 105 -0.96 51.33 15.05
N TRP A 106 -2.12 51.64 14.48
CA TRP A 106 -2.66 53.00 14.47
C TRP A 106 -2.96 53.54 15.87
N PHE A 107 -3.50 52.70 16.76
CA PHE A 107 -3.69 53.06 18.17
C PHE A 107 -2.36 53.30 18.89
N PHE A 108 -1.36 52.44 18.69
CA PHE A 108 -0.03 52.63 19.25
C PHE A 108 0.63 53.92 18.75
N LEU A 109 0.45 54.25 17.47
CA LEU A 109 0.98 55.49 16.91
C LEU A 109 0.33 56.72 17.56
N PHE A 110 -1.00 56.68 17.75
CA PHE A 110 -1.73 57.76 18.41
C PHE A 110 -1.28 57.93 19.87
N ASP A 111 -1.16 56.83 20.61
CA ASP A 111 -0.70 56.82 21.99
C ASP A 111 0.73 57.36 22.11
N PHE A 112 1.62 56.96 21.20
CA PHE A 112 2.98 57.50 21.12
C PHE A 112 2.99 59.01 20.91
N VAL A 113 2.17 59.52 19.97
CA VAL A 113 2.05 60.97 19.73
C VAL A 113 1.51 61.68 20.98
N ALA A 114 0.47 61.16 21.62
CA ALA A 114 -0.09 61.75 22.84
C ALA A 114 0.95 61.82 23.97
N LEU A 115 1.74 60.76 24.17
CA LEU A 115 2.82 60.73 25.15
C LEU A 115 3.94 61.73 24.82
N THR A 116 4.32 61.88 23.55
CA THR A 116 5.33 62.87 23.17
C THR A 116 4.86 64.31 23.41
N VAL A 117 3.60 64.61 23.13
CA VAL A 117 3.01 65.93 23.42
C VAL A 117 2.94 66.18 24.93
N ALA A 118 2.50 65.20 25.71
CA ALA A 118 2.47 65.31 27.17
C ALA A 118 3.88 65.54 27.74
N ALA A 119 4.89 64.81 27.25
CA ALA A 119 6.28 64.98 27.63
C ALA A 119 6.81 66.38 27.26
N TRP A 120 6.41 66.93 26.10
CA TRP A 120 6.79 68.28 25.68
C TRP A 120 6.21 69.36 26.59
N PHE A 121 4.97 69.20 27.07
CA PHE A 121 4.35 70.14 28.01
C PHE A 121 4.83 69.98 29.46
N GLN A 122 5.40 68.83 29.81
CA GLN A 122 5.91 68.54 31.15
C GLN A 122 7.36 69.04 31.36
N VAL A 123 8.07 69.39 30.29
CA VAL A 123 9.39 70.05 30.29
C VAL A 123 9.22 71.56 30.22
#